data_AF-A0A2D5PEL8-F1
#
_entry.id   AF-A0A2D5PEL8-F1
#
_cell.length_a   1.000
_cell.length_b   1.000
_cell.length_c   1.000
_cell.angle_alpha   90.00
_cell.angle_beta   90.00
_cell.angle_gamma   90.00
#
_symmetry.space_group_name_H-M   'P 1'
#
loop_
_entity.id
_entity.type
_entity.pdbx_description
1 polymer ?
#
loop_
_entity_poly.entity_id
_entity_poly.type
_entity_poly.pdbx_seq_one_letter_code
_entity_poly.pdbx_strand_id
1 'polypeptide(L)'
;MTMKVSAGIALLSAAVATQAGTVDSSAMTTFQSGTAAVASEVNGNFTAVTTAVDENATDISTLQSAIDDLQAHIDALPQEVTDASDLVGRTYCMVQNHTAGRYEGDDNYASVNAASETSTLSITSSTQFSVTGNSANEMELGLSVQYYTQDGNDTAGLTGDLQSYSEPDSFTGTINSFSNGTLSVTVGGDNLSFYVSKYGDVMIGRSFSDEGTEMWNTTFVMVECQ
;
A
#
# COMPACT_ATOMS: atom_id res chain seq x y z
N MET A 1 -18.99 -8.66 -10.00
CA MET A 1 -19.10 -9.39 -8.72
C MET A 1 -18.95 -8.34 -7.64
N THR A 2 -20.04 -8.01 -6.96
CA THR A 2 -20.17 -6.87 -6.05
C THR A 2 -19.47 -7.21 -4.73
N MET A 3 -18.29 -6.63 -4.50
CA MET A 3 -17.54 -6.86 -3.26
C MET A 3 -18.13 -5.99 -2.15
N LYS A 4 -18.61 -6.65 -1.10
CA LYS A 4 -19.19 -6.05 0.09
C LYS A 4 -18.07 -5.44 0.92
N VAL A 5 -18.03 -4.11 1.03
CA VAL A 5 -17.28 -3.45 2.09
C VAL A 5 -18.01 -3.75 3.40
N SER A 6 -17.49 -4.72 4.15
CA SER A 6 -18.02 -5.13 5.44
C SER A 6 -16.85 -5.42 6.37
N ALA A 7 -16.29 -4.37 6.97
CA ALA A 7 -15.91 -4.31 8.38
C ALA A 7 -14.99 -3.11 8.66
N GLY A 8 -15.41 -2.24 9.58
CA GLY A 8 -14.47 -1.54 10.46
C GLY A 8 -14.19 -0.06 10.17
N ILE A 9 -15.22 0.79 10.11
CA ILE A 9 -15.05 2.20 10.46
C ILE A 9 -15.73 2.39 11.83
N ALA A 10 -14.91 2.30 12.88
CA ALA A 10 -15.31 2.68 14.22
C ALA A 10 -15.32 4.21 14.33
N LEU A 11 -16.54 4.76 14.36
CA LEU A 11 -16.96 5.96 15.11
C LEU A 11 -15.96 7.13 15.24
N LEU A 12 -16.05 8.08 14.32
CA LEU A 12 -16.08 9.50 14.71
C LEU A 12 -17.51 10.01 14.51
N SER A 13 -18.41 9.58 15.39
CA SER A 13 -19.67 10.28 15.59
C SER A 13 -19.36 11.60 16.30
N ALA A 14 -19.06 12.64 15.52
CA ALA A 14 -19.38 13.99 15.97
C ALA A 14 -20.88 13.97 16.26
N ALA A 15 -21.25 14.06 17.54
CA ALA A 15 -22.64 14.13 17.94
C ALA A 15 -23.20 15.44 17.38
N VAL A 16 -23.76 15.39 16.16
CA VAL A 16 -24.63 16.43 15.64
C VAL A 16 -25.91 16.31 16.45
N ALA A 17 -25.90 16.88 17.65
CA ALA A 17 -27.08 16.98 18.49
C ALA A 17 -27.99 18.07 17.94
N THR A 18 -28.57 17.84 16.75
CA THR A 18 -29.70 18.64 16.26
C THR A 18 -30.93 18.14 16.99
N GLN A 19 -31.39 18.90 17.98
CA GLN A 19 -32.71 18.68 18.55
C GLN A 19 -33.72 19.26 17.56
N ALA A 20 -34.43 18.38 16.86
CA ALA A 20 -35.54 18.75 16.01
C ALA A 20 -36.46 19.74 16.74
N GLY A 21 -36.83 20.83 16.07
CA GLY A 21 -37.82 21.79 16.57
C GLY A 21 -39.11 21.05 16.92
N THR A 22 -39.41 20.95 18.20
CA THR A 22 -40.66 20.34 18.67
C THR A 22 -41.69 21.44 18.88
N VAL A 23 -42.89 21.23 18.33
CA VAL A 23 -44.02 22.08 18.70
C VAL A 23 -44.40 21.71 20.13
N ASP A 24 -44.23 22.65 21.06
CA ASP A 24 -44.76 22.51 22.41
C ASP A 24 -46.30 22.54 22.35
N SER A 25 -46.90 21.35 22.27
CA SER A 25 -48.35 21.20 22.22
C SER A 25 -49.07 21.73 23.47
N SER A 26 -48.36 21.90 24.59
CA SER A 26 -48.90 22.51 25.81
C SER A 26 -49.02 24.02 25.72
N ALA A 27 -48.24 24.66 24.84
CA ALA A 27 -48.32 26.08 24.51
C ALA A 27 -49.35 26.40 23.41
N MET A 28 -49.96 25.38 22.79
CA MET A 28 -50.96 25.57 21.75
C MET A 28 -52.36 25.80 22.32
N THR A 29 -53.08 26.78 21.76
CA THR A 29 -54.47 27.02 22.11
C THR A 29 -55.36 25.93 21.49
N THR A 30 -56.16 25.25 22.32
CA THR A 30 -57.16 24.29 21.83
C THR A 30 -58.51 24.99 21.65
N PHE A 31 -59.07 24.92 20.44
CA PHE A 31 -60.35 25.58 20.15
C PHE A 31 -61.54 24.79 20.72
N GLN A 32 -62.46 25.50 21.39
CA GLN A 32 -63.70 24.91 21.91
C GLN A 32 -64.80 24.87 20.84
N SER A 33 -65.42 23.71 20.67
CA SER A 33 -66.55 23.54 19.75
C SER A 33 -67.71 24.49 20.09
N GLY A 34 -68.32 25.07 19.07
CA GLY A 34 -69.42 26.03 19.23
C GLY A 34 -68.99 27.45 19.60
N THR A 35 -67.69 27.71 19.79
CA THR A 35 -67.14 29.05 20.02
C THR A 35 -66.30 29.48 18.82
N ALA A 36 -66.44 30.74 18.38
CA ALA A 36 -65.60 31.29 17.32
C ALA A 36 -64.16 31.45 17.83
N ALA A 37 -63.18 30.91 17.08
CA ALA A 37 -61.77 31.08 17.39
C ALA A 37 -61.34 32.54 17.22
N VAL A 38 -60.50 33.04 18.14
CA VAL A 38 -59.98 34.40 18.04
C VAL A 38 -58.76 34.41 17.10
N ALA A 39 -58.67 35.42 16.24
CA ALA A 39 -57.57 35.53 15.27
C ALA A 39 -56.18 35.48 15.92
N SER A 40 -56.02 36.04 17.13
CA SER A 40 -54.76 35.98 17.88
C SER A 40 -54.37 34.57 18.30
N GLU A 41 -55.32 33.71 18.66
CA GLU A 41 -55.08 32.32 19.06
C GLU A 41 -54.67 31.47 17.85
N VAL A 42 -55.39 31.65 16.74
CA VAL A 42 -55.08 31.00 15.46
C VAL A 42 -53.70 31.42 14.99
N ASN A 43 -53.41 32.73 14.96
CA ASN A 43 -52.10 33.24 14.55
C ASN A 43 -50.98 32.78 15.49
N GLY A 44 -51.21 32.70 16.80
CA GLY A 44 -50.24 32.17 17.76
C GLY A 44 -49.90 30.71 17.50
N ASN A 45 -50.91 29.87 17.28
CA ASN A 45 -50.71 28.47 16.92
C ASN A 45 -49.94 28.31 15.59
N PHE A 46 -50.30 29.07 14.56
CA PHE A 46 -49.59 29.04 13.27
C PHE A 46 -48.15 29.54 13.39
N THR A 47 -47.89 30.55 14.23
CA THR A 47 -46.53 31.04 14.48
C THR A 47 -45.67 29.95 15.10
N ALA A 48 -46.17 29.25 16.13
CA ALA A 48 -45.44 28.16 16.77
C ALA A 48 -45.12 27.00 15.80
N VAL A 49 -46.08 26.63 14.94
CA VAL A 49 -45.85 25.62 13.90
C VAL A 49 -44.82 26.11 12.89
N THR A 50 -44.90 27.37 12.46
CA THR A 50 -43.96 27.96 11.49
C THR A 50 -42.53 27.94 12.05
N THR A 51 -42.34 28.37 13.30
CA THR A 51 -41.03 28.33 13.97
C THR A 51 -40.47 26.92 14.02
N ALA A 52 -41.26 25.93 14.45
CA ALA A 52 -40.79 24.54 14.51
C ALA A 52 -40.46 23.98 13.10
N VAL A 53 -41.21 24.37 12.07
CA VAL A 53 -40.91 23.98 10.68
C VAL A 53 -39.61 24.61 10.20
N ASP A 54 -39.36 25.89 10.49
CA ASP A 54 -38.14 26.60 10.10
C ASP A 54 -36.90 26.06 10.82
N GLU A 55 -37.03 25.72 12.11
CA GLU A 55 -35.98 25.04 12.88
C GLU A 55 -35.68 23.65 12.29
N ASN A 56 -36.71 22.86 11.99
CA ASN A 56 -36.53 21.56 11.34
C ASN A 56 -35.88 21.69 9.96
N ALA A 57 -36.21 22.71 9.17
CA ALA A 57 -35.57 22.96 7.89
C ALA A 57 -34.07 23.27 8.05
N THR A 58 -33.71 24.03 9.10
CA THR A 58 -32.31 24.34 9.43
C THR A 58 -31.53 23.10 9.86
N ASP A 59 -32.13 22.27 10.71
CA ASP A 59 -31.53 21.01 11.17
C ASP A 59 -31.30 20.04 10.01
N ILE A 60 -32.29 19.90 9.12
CA ILE A 60 -32.16 19.07 7.90
C ILE A 60 -31.00 19.57 7.03
N SER A 61 -30.88 20.89 6.82
CA SER A 61 -29.78 21.47 6.03
C SER A 61 -28.41 21.20 6.67
N THR A 62 -28.34 21.24 8.01
CA THR A 62 -27.12 20.97 8.77
C THR A 62 -26.72 19.51 8.65
N LEU A 63 -27.68 18.59 8.82
CA LEU A 63 -27.44 17.15 8.68
C LEU A 63 -27.03 16.78 7.26
N GLN A 64 -27.64 17.38 6.23
CA GLN A 64 -27.25 17.16 4.84
C GLN A 64 -25.79 17.56 4.59
N SER A 65 -25.38 18.73 5.10
CA SER A 65 -24.00 19.20 4.96
C SER A 65 -23.01 18.24 5.65
N ALA A 66 -23.35 17.77 6.85
CA ALA A 66 -22.51 16.80 7.57
C ALA A 66 -22.41 15.46 6.84
N ILE A 67 -23.49 15.01 6.19
CA ILE A 67 -23.49 13.79 5.35
C ILE A 67 -22.58 13.98 4.14
N ASP A 68 -22.70 15.12 3.45
CA ASP A 68 -21.89 15.44 2.27
C ASP A 68 -20.39 15.49 2.62
N ASP A 69 -20.03 16.10 3.75
CA ASP A 69 -18.67 16.15 4.28
C ASP A 69 -18.14 14.75 4.63
N LEU A 70 -18.95 13.91 5.30
CA LEU A 70 -18.58 12.53 5.62
C LEU A 70 -18.40 11.69 4.34
N GLN A 71 -19.25 11.88 3.34
CA GLN A 71 -19.12 11.18 2.06
C GLN A 71 -17.84 11.59 1.34
N ALA A 72 -17.52 12.89 1.29
CA ALA A 72 -16.27 13.37 0.71
C ALA A 72 -15.04 12.80 1.46
N HIS A 73 -15.11 12.68 2.78
CA HIS A 73 -14.04 12.05 3.56
C HIS A 73 -13.90 10.56 3.26
N ILE A 74 -15.01 9.81 3.15
CA ILE A 74 -15.00 8.39 2.76
C ILE A 74 -14.41 8.20 1.37
N ASP A 75 -14.78 9.05 0.42
CA ASP A 75 -14.29 8.98 -0.96
C ASP A 75 -12.79 9.32 -1.06
N ALA A 76 -12.26 10.10 -0.12
CA ALA A 76 -10.85 10.45 -0.03
C ALA A 76 -10.00 9.40 0.72
N LEU A 77 -10.60 8.43 1.42
CA LEU A 77 -9.84 7.38 2.09
C LEU A 77 -9.14 6.47 1.05
N PRO A 78 -7.89 6.05 1.29
CA PRO A 78 -7.20 5.11 0.42
C PRO A 78 -8.03 3.82 0.27
N GLN A 79 -8.24 3.42 -0.97
CA GLN A 79 -8.92 2.15 -1.27
C GLN A 79 -7.99 0.99 -0.94
N GLU A 80 -8.56 -0.06 -0.37
CA GLU A 80 -7.82 -1.30 -0.11
C GLU A 80 -7.46 -1.97 -1.44
N VAL A 81 -6.27 -2.56 -1.51
CA VAL A 81 -5.86 -3.35 -2.67
C VAL A 81 -6.50 -4.74 -2.54
N THR A 82 -7.39 -5.04 -3.45
CA THR A 82 -8.14 -6.31 -3.49
C THR A 82 -7.71 -7.20 -4.66
N ASP A 83 -7.17 -6.61 -5.72
CA ASP A 83 -6.68 -7.29 -6.91
C ASP A 83 -5.41 -6.62 -7.47
N ALA A 84 -4.67 -7.32 -8.32
CA ALA A 84 -3.51 -6.76 -9.03
C ALA A 84 -3.87 -5.55 -9.89
N SER A 85 -5.12 -5.47 -10.38
CA SER A 85 -5.62 -4.33 -11.13
C SER A 85 -5.64 -3.02 -10.32
N ASP A 86 -5.79 -3.10 -8.99
CA ASP A 86 -5.74 -1.93 -8.08
C ASP A 86 -4.32 -1.34 -7.95
N LEU A 87 -3.30 -2.09 -8.37
CA LEU A 87 -1.90 -1.66 -8.33
C LEU A 87 -1.45 -0.99 -9.63
N VAL A 88 -2.25 -1.07 -10.71
CA VAL A 88 -1.86 -0.59 -12.03
C VAL A 88 -1.65 0.92 -12.05
N GLY A 89 -0.55 1.36 -12.65
CA GLY A 89 -0.14 2.76 -12.72
C GLY A 89 0.66 3.23 -11.51
N ARG A 90 0.73 2.43 -10.44
CA ARG A 90 1.55 2.76 -9.26
C ARG A 90 3.02 2.52 -9.55
N THR A 91 3.85 3.36 -8.94
CA THR A 91 5.31 3.33 -9.09
C THR A 91 5.95 3.28 -7.72
N TYR A 92 6.96 2.43 -7.55
CA TYR A 92 7.60 2.13 -6.30
C TYR A 92 9.09 2.41 -6.38
N CYS A 93 9.57 3.03 -5.32
CA CYS A 93 10.97 3.25 -5.05
C CYS A 93 11.45 2.01 -4.31
N MET A 94 12.22 1.19 -5.02
CA MET A 94 12.70 -0.11 -4.55
C MET A 94 14.12 0.01 -4.03
N VAL A 95 14.36 -0.56 -2.86
CA VAL A 95 15.68 -0.89 -2.34
C VAL A 95 15.79 -2.40 -2.28
N GLN A 96 16.83 -2.95 -2.89
CA GLN A 96 17.15 -4.36 -2.79
C GLN A 96 18.56 -4.55 -2.23
N ASN A 97 18.69 -5.53 -1.35
CA ASN A 97 19.98 -5.96 -0.84
C ASN A 97 20.09 -7.45 -1.13
N HIS A 98 21.21 -7.86 -1.70
CA HIS A 98 21.48 -9.26 -1.92
C HIS A 98 22.86 -9.64 -1.44
N THR A 99 22.97 -10.89 -1.03
CA THR A 99 24.24 -11.53 -0.72
C THR A 99 24.29 -12.83 -1.49
N ALA A 100 25.41 -13.08 -2.16
CA ALA A 100 25.69 -14.34 -2.81
C ALA A 100 26.93 -15.01 -2.22
N GLY A 101 26.95 -16.33 -2.24
CA GLY A 101 28.13 -17.12 -1.97
C GLY A 101 28.33 -18.12 -3.10
N ARG A 102 29.55 -18.15 -3.65
CA ARG A 102 29.93 -19.08 -4.71
C ARG A 102 31.06 -19.99 -4.23
N TYR A 103 30.97 -21.27 -4.56
CA TYR A 103 32.06 -22.22 -4.35
C TYR A 103 32.26 -23.07 -5.60
N GLU A 104 33.48 -23.00 -6.14
CA GLU A 104 33.92 -23.82 -7.26
C GLU A 104 34.99 -24.79 -6.78
N GLY A 105 34.57 -26.06 -6.62
CA GLY A 105 35.41 -27.11 -6.10
C GLY A 105 36.61 -27.46 -6.99
N ASP A 106 36.54 -27.18 -8.29
CA ASP A 106 37.59 -27.54 -9.24
C ASP A 106 38.81 -26.60 -9.16
N ASP A 107 38.60 -25.33 -8.77
CA ASP A 107 39.65 -24.29 -8.71
C ASP A 107 40.04 -23.88 -7.27
N ASN A 108 39.49 -24.57 -6.25
CA ASN A 108 39.56 -24.14 -4.85
C ASN A 108 39.17 -22.65 -4.67
N TYR A 109 38.19 -22.21 -5.46
CA TYR A 109 37.71 -20.84 -5.47
C TYR A 109 36.45 -20.73 -4.61
N ALA A 110 36.41 -19.71 -3.77
CA ALA A 110 35.23 -19.32 -3.02
C ALA A 110 35.07 -17.81 -3.10
N SER A 111 33.87 -17.32 -3.31
CA SER A 111 33.58 -15.89 -3.24
C SER A 111 32.36 -15.56 -2.41
N VAL A 112 32.38 -14.33 -1.90
CA VAL A 112 31.24 -13.71 -1.24
C VAL A 112 30.95 -12.41 -1.97
N ASN A 113 29.69 -12.25 -2.34
CA ASN A 113 29.17 -11.09 -3.04
C ASN A 113 28.14 -10.39 -2.15
N ALA A 114 28.18 -9.06 -2.12
CA ALA A 114 27.16 -8.25 -1.50
C ALA A 114 26.88 -7.02 -2.37
N ALA A 115 25.60 -6.76 -2.63
CA ALA A 115 25.17 -5.52 -3.24
C ALA A 115 23.98 -4.88 -2.53
N SER A 116 23.91 -3.57 -2.73
CA SER A 116 22.75 -2.76 -2.43
C SER A 116 22.38 -1.99 -3.69
N GLU A 117 21.13 -2.09 -4.10
CA GLU A 117 20.64 -1.46 -5.31
C GLU A 117 19.37 -0.67 -5.05
N THR A 118 19.26 0.45 -5.75
CA THR A 118 18.03 1.25 -5.79
C THR A 118 17.48 1.25 -7.19
N SER A 119 16.17 1.09 -7.32
CA SER A 119 15.48 0.97 -8.60
C SER A 119 14.07 1.56 -8.51
N THR A 120 13.45 1.79 -9.65
CA THR A 120 12.03 2.18 -9.77
C THR A 120 11.25 1.04 -10.39
N LEU A 121 10.23 0.53 -9.70
CA LEU A 121 9.31 -0.48 -10.20
C LEU A 121 7.96 0.17 -10.55
N SER A 122 7.45 -0.07 -11.76
CA SER A 122 6.14 0.41 -12.18
C SER A 122 5.24 -0.77 -12.58
N ILE A 123 4.03 -0.82 -12.04
CA ILE A 123 3.01 -1.82 -12.42
C ILE A 123 2.31 -1.32 -13.69
N THR A 124 2.66 -1.87 -14.84
CA THR A 124 2.21 -1.38 -16.15
C THR A 124 0.86 -1.96 -16.56
N SER A 125 0.50 -3.13 -16.04
CA SER A 125 -0.81 -3.75 -16.20
C SER A 125 -1.08 -4.72 -15.05
N SER A 126 -2.27 -5.32 -14.98
CA SER A 126 -2.59 -6.34 -13.97
C SER A 126 -1.75 -7.61 -14.11
N THR A 127 -0.99 -7.76 -15.20
CA THR A 127 -0.17 -8.94 -15.51
C THR A 127 1.30 -8.60 -15.73
N GLN A 128 1.71 -7.34 -15.66
CA GLN A 128 3.08 -6.92 -15.98
C GLN A 128 3.58 -5.77 -15.10
N PHE A 129 4.89 -5.77 -14.89
CA PHE A 129 5.61 -4.64 -14.31
C PHE A 129 6.96 -4.45 -14.98
N SER A 130 7.54 -3.26 -14.81
CA SER A 130 8.87 -2.91 -15.29
C SER A 130 9.73 -2.36 -14.15
N VAL A 131 11.00 -2.73 -14.13
CA VAL A 131 12.00 -2.16 -13.24
C VAL A 131 13.00 -1.35 -14.06
N THR A 132 13.28 -0.13 -13.62
CA THR A 132 14.16 0.83 -14.31
C THR A 132 15.04 1.57 -13.30
N GLY A 133 16.10 2.21 -13.80
CA GLY A 133 16.95 3.06 -12.98
C GLY A 133 17.76 2.28 -11.95
N ASN A 134 18.15 1.04 -12.26
CA ASN A 134 18.94 0.24 -11.35
C ASN A 134 20.33 0.86 -11.17
N SER A 135 20.64 1.27 -9.94
CA SER A 135 22.00 1.63 -9.55
C SER A 135 22.49 0.60 -8.55
N ALA A 136 23.31 -0.33 -9.03
CA ALA A 136 23.97 -1.32 -8.21
C ALA A 136 25.30 -0.79 -7.67
N ASN A 137 25.51 -0.93 -6.36
CA ASN A 137 26.84 -0.92 -5.77
C ASN A 137 27.12 -2.34 -5.30
N GLU A 138 27.70 -3.14 -6.18
CA GLU A 138 28.03 -4.54 -5.91
C GLU A 138 29.53 -4.68 -5.67
N MET A 139 29.88 -5.48 -4.66
CA MET A 139 31.26 -5.84 -4.35
C MET A 139 31.37 -7.35 -4.16
N GLU A 140 32.34 -7.96 -4.86
CA GLU A 140 32.68 -9.37 -4.72
C GLU A 140 34.11 -9.53 -4.20
N LEU A 141 34.27 -10.33 -3.15
CA LEU A 141 35.57 -10.82 -2.68
C LEU A 141 35.72 -12.28 -3.08
N GLY A 142 36.56 -12.55 -4.07
CA GLY A 142 36.97 -13.89 -4.46
C GLY A 142 38.27 -14.31 -3.77
N LEU A 143 38.34 -15.55 -3.31
CA LEU A 143 39.53 -16.15 -2.72
C LEU A 143 39.83 -17.49 -3.42
N SER A 144 41.08 -17.69 -3.83
CA SER A 144 41.56 -18.95 -4.41
C SER A 144 42.84 -19.43 -3.73
N VAL A 145 42.98 -20.75 -3.57
CA VAL A 145 44.24 -21.36 -3.17
C VAL A 145 45.03 -21.71 -4.43
N GLN A 146 46.18 -21.06 -4.61
CA GLN A 146 47.07 -21.29 -5.73
C GLN A 146 48.36 -21.96 -5.25
N TYR A 147 48.83 -22.94 -6.01
CA TYR A 147 50.12 -23.59 -5.78
C TYR A 147 51.18 -22.92 -6.65
N TYR A 148 52.26 -22.47 -6.03
CA TYR A 148 53.42 -21.95 -6.74
C TYR A 148 54.71 -22.58 -6.22
N THR A 149 55.69 -22.73 -7.11
CA THR A 149 57.00 -23.26 -6.75
C THR A 149 57.89 -22.13 -6.23
N GLN A 150 58.26 -22.19 -4.95
CA GLN A 150 59.21 -21.28 -4.32
C GLN A 150 60.44 -22.09 -3.87
N ASP A 151 61.62 -21.71 -4.34
CA ASP A 151 62.90 -22.40 -4.04
C ASP A 151 62.88 -23.91 -4.32
N GLY A 152 62.13 -24.33 -5.35
CA GLY A 152 62.00 -25.74 -5.75
C GLY A 152 61.01 -26.56 -4.92
N ASN A 153 60.27 -25.94 -4.00
CA ASN A 153 59.20 -26.59 -3.24
C ASN A 153 57.84 -25.99 -3.62
N ASP A 154 56.84 -26.86 -3.75
CA ASP A 154 55.46 -26.41 -3.97
C ASP A 154 54.89 -25.87 -2.67
N THR A 155 54.45 -24.61 -2.71
CA THR A 155 53.83 -23.91 -1.59
C THR A 155 52.42 -23.50 -1.99
N ALA A 156 51.45 -23.74 -1.11
CA ALA A 156 50.11 -23.21 -1.26
C ALA A 156 50.07 -21.76 -0.76
N GLY A 157 49.55 -20.85 -1.57
CA GLY A 157 49.23 -19.50 -1.15
C GLY A 157 47.78 -19.14 -1.40
N LEU A 158 47.29 -18.20 -0.60
CA LEU A 158 45.97 -17.61 -0.78
C LEU A 158 46.10 -16.39 -1.68
N THR A 159 45.33 -16.36 -2.77
CA THR A 159 45.16 -15.17 -3.62
C THR A 159 43.74 -14.66 -3.46
N GLY A 160 43.58 -13.35 -3.39
CA GLY A 160 42.27 -12.71 -3.32
C GLY A 160 42.09 -11.68 -4.42
N ASP A 161 40.85 -11.54 -4.89
CA ASP A 161 40.44 -10.51 -5.84
C ASP A 161 39.23 -9.77 -5.28
N LEU A 162 39.22 -8.44 -5.47
CA LEU A 162 38.11 -7.58 -5.06
C LEU A 162 37.59 -6.87 -6.30
N GLN A 163 36.39 -7.25 -6.72
CA GLN A 163 35.74 -6.69 -7.90
C GLN A 163 34.57 -5.80 -7.49
N SER A 164 34.31 -4.77 -8.28
CA SER A 164 33.11 -3.93 -8.17
C SER A 164 32.34 -4.00 -9.48
N TYR A 165 31.06 -4.32 -9.40
CA TYR A 165 30.19 -4.38 -10.56
C TYR A 165 29.19 -3.22 -10.54
N SER A 166 28.81 -2.77 -11.72
CA SER A 166 27.70 -1.82 -11.91
C SER A 166 26.96 -2.21 -13.17
N GLU A 167 25.75 -2.72 -13.02
CA GLU A 167 24.90 -3.07 -14.16
C GLU A 167 23.64 -2.19 -14.14
N PRO A 168 23.55 -1.18 -15.02
CA PRO A 168 22.33 -0.40 -15.17
C PRO A 168 21.34 -1.17 -16.04
N ASP A 169 20.72 -2.20 -15.47
CA ASP A 169 19.77 -3.02 -16.20
C ASP A 169 18.32 -2.65 -15.90
N SER A 170 17.52 -2.60 -16.97
CA SER A 170 16.07 -2.56 -16.89
C SER A 170 15.53 -3.93 -17.24
N PHE A 171 14.58 -4.42 -16.46
CA PHE A 171 13.92 -5.69 -16.75
C PHE A 171 12.41 -5.56 -16.60
N THR A 172 11.70 -6.50 -17.22
CA THR A 172 10.25 -6.65 -17.07
C THR A 172 9.94 -7.96 -16.40
N GLY A 173 8.87 -7.98 -15.59
CA GLY A 173 8.36 -9.21 -15.00
C GLY A 173 6.88 -9.41 -15.27
N THR A 174 6.44 -10.64 -15.06
CA THR A 174 5.03 -11.04 -15.19
C THR A 174 4.41 -11.12 -13.80
N ILE A 175 3.20 -10.57 -13.63
CA ILE A 175 2.37 -10.79 -12.45
C ILE A 175 1.52 -12.03 -12.70
N ASN A 176 1.69 -13.05 -11.86
CA ASN A 176 1.02 -14.34 -11.99
C ASN A 176 -0.33 -14.35 -11.25
N SER A 177 -0.35 -13.79 -10.05
CA SER A 177 -1.56 -13.69 -9.23
C SER A 177 -1.39 -12.69 -8.09
N PHE A 178 -2.52 -12.18 -7.58
CA PHE A 178 -2.59 -11.47 -6.32
C PHE A 178 -3.66 -12.11 -5.44
N SER A 179 -3.29 -12.59 -4.26
CA SER A 179 -4.26 -13.17 -3.33
C SER A 179 -3.76 -13.07 -1.89
N ASN A 180 -4.67 -12.78 -0.95
CA ASN A 180 -4.36 -12.71 0.48
C ASN A 180 -3.15 -11.81 0.80
N GLY A 181 -3.06 -10.64 0.13
CA GLY A 181 -1.95 -9.70 0.31
C GLY A 181 -0.61 -10.18 -0.25
N THR A 182 -0.58 -11.25 -1.05
CA THR A 182 0.64 -11.77 -1.69
C THR A 182 0.53 -11.60 -3.20
N LEU A 183 1.46 -10.86 -3.78
CA LEU A 183 1.66 -10.70 -5.21
C LEU A 183 2.73 -11.70 -5.67
N SER A 184 2.32 -12.69 -6.48
CA SER A 184 3.24 -13.65 -7.10
C SER A 184 3.66 -13.12 -8.46
N VAL A 185 4.97 -13.11 -8.71
CA VAL A 185 5.54 -12.62 -9.97
C VAL A 185 6.60 -13.55 -10.52
N THR A 186 6.94 -13.40 -11.80
CA THR A 186 8.08 -14.04 -12.45
C THR A 186 9.01 -13.00 -13.06
N VAL A 187 10.32 -13.10 -12.79
CA VAL A 187 11.38 -12.25 -13.34
C VAL A 187 12.50 -13.14 -13.82
N GLY A 188 12.95 -13.01 -15.08
CA GLY A 188 14.08 -13.80 -15.59
C GLY A 188 13.90 -15.33 -15.59
N GLY A 189 12.71 -15.84 -15.26
CA GLY A 189 12.44 -17.27 -15.05
C GLY A 189 12.21 -17.64 -13.59
N ASP A 190 12.61 -16.78 -12.64
CA ASP A 190 12.45 -16.98 -11.21
C ASP A 190 11.08 -16.51 -10.72
N ASN A 191 10.51 -17.27 -9.80
CA ASN A 191 9.24 -16.92 -9.16
C ASN A 191 9.49 -16.24 -7.82
N LEU A 192 8.99 -15.01 -7.69
CA LEU A 192 9.10 -14.20 -6.50
C LEU A 192 7.72 -13.98 -5.88
N SER A 193 7.71 -13.71 -4.58
CA SER A 193 6.49 -13.32 -3.86
C SER A 193 6.73 -12.03 -3.09
N PHE A 194 5.83 -11.07 -3.28
CA PHE A 194 5.81 -9.83 -2.53
C PHE A 194 4.60 -9.78 -1.62
N TYR A 195 4.81 -9.44 -0.36
CA TYR A 195 3.76 -9.09 0.58
C TYR A 195 3.40 -7.63 0.37
N VAL A 196 2.16 -7.38 -0.04
CA VAL A 196 1.61 -6.07 -0.33
C VAL A 196 0.83 -5.60 0.89
N SER A 197 1.08 -4.37 1.33
CA SER A 197 0.31 -3.76 2.40
C SER A 197 -1.17 -3.64 2.02
N LYS A 198 -2.02 -3.40 3.02
CA LYS A 198 -3.47 -3.26 2.84
C LYS A 198 -3.86 -2.24 1.75
N TYR A 199 -3.10 -1.14 1.65
CA TYR A 199 -3.32 -0.06 0.69
C TYR A 199 -2.31 -0.10 -0.47
N GLY A 200 -1.47 -1.14 -0.52
CA GLY A 200 -0.39 -1.34 -1.48
C GLY A 200 0.67 -0.25 -1.55
N ASP A 201 0.73 0.66 -0.59
CA ASP A 201 1.77 1.70 -0.47
C ASP A 201 3.16 1.14 -0.14
N VAL A 202 3.21 -0.10 0.38
CA VAL A 202 4.45 -0.80 0.73
C VAL A 202 4.38 -2.23 0.21
N MET A 203 5.49 -2.71 -0.36
CA MET A 203 5.68 -4.12 -0.68
C MET A 203 7.01 -4.63 -0.15
N ILE A 204 7.04 -5.86 0.34
CA ILE A 204 8.26 -6.50 0.84
C ILE A 204 8.37 -7.89 0.22
N GLY A 205 9.54 -8.23 -0.29
CA GLY A 205 9.80 -9.55 -0.88
C GLY A 205 11.09 -10.16 -0.36
N ARG A 206 11.21 -11.46 -0.57
CA ARG A 206 12.48 -12.17 -0.44
C ARG A 206 12.61 -13.18 -1.57
N SER A 207 13.80 -13.26 -2.15
CA SER A 207 14.20 -14.32 -3.06
C SER A 207 15.28 -15.17 -2.42
N PHE A 208 15.27 -16.46 -2.73
CA PHE A 208 16.39 -17.35 -2.53
C PHE A 208 16.52 -18.20 -3.80
N SER A 209 17.68 -18.13 -4.46
CA SER A 209 18.03 -19.02 -5.56
C SER A 209 19.29 -19.81 -5.20
N ASP A 210 19.33 -21.06 -5.63
CA ASP A 210 20.48 -21.95 -5.53
C ASP A 210 20.72 -22.52 -6.93
N GLU A 211 21.76 -22.02 -7.58
CA GLU A 211 22.17 -22.39 -8.93
C GLU A 211 23.29 -23.44 -8.90
N GLY A 212 23.40 -24.18 -7.79
CA GLY A 212 24.30 -25.31 -7.59
C GLY A 212 25.72 -24.90 -7.20
N THR A 213 26.31 -23.92 -7.88
CA THR A 213 27.62 -23.34 -7.51
C THR A 213 27.50 -22.01 -6.78
N GLU A 214 26.33 -21.38 -6.85
CA GLU A 214 26.08 -20.07 -6.28
C GLU A 214 24.72 -20.05 -5.59
N MET A 215 24.68 -19.47 -4.39
CA MET A 215 23.45 -19.25 -3.64
C MET A 215 23.21 -17.75 -3.48
N TRP A 216 22.05 -17.27 -3.88
CA TRP A 216 21.63 -15.89 -3.72
C TRP A 216 20.53 -15.76 -2.67
N ASN A 217 20.62 -14.71 -1.86
CA ASN A 217 19.57 -14.29 -0.95
C ASN A 217 19.32 -12.80 -1.12
N THR A 218 18.14 -12.45 -1.62
CA THR A 218 17.76 -11.07 -1.94
C THR A 218 16.57 -10.65 -1.11
N THR A 219 16.62 -9.47 -0.50
CA THR A 219 15.49 -8.83 0.16
C THR A 219 15.10 -7.57 -0.60
N PHE A 220 13.81 -7.40 -0.85
CA PHE A 220 13.24 -6.26 -1.54
C PHE A 220 12.37 -5.46 -0.57
N VAL A 221 12.54 -4.15 -0.53
CA VAL A 221 11.64 -3.22 0.15
C VAL A 221 11.24 -2.17 -0.87
N MET A 222 9.94 -2.03 -1.08
CA MET A 222 9.34 -1.12 -2.03
C MET A 222 8.36 -0.21 -1.32
N VAL A 223 8.47 1.09 -1.58
CA VAL A 223 7.53 2.10 -1.08
C VAL A 223 7.05 2.88 -2.29
N GLU A 224 5.75 3.16 -2.37
CA GLU A 224 5.20 3.99 -3.45
C GLU A 224 5.95 5.33 -3.52
N CYS A 225 6.47 5.67 -4.69
CA CYS A 225 7.17 6.94 -4.90
C CYS A 225 6.15 8.09 -4.78
N GLN A 226 6.48 9.10 -3.98
CA GLN A 226 5.69 10.33 -3.87
C GLN A 226 5.98 11.32 -5.00
#